data_AF-A0A916JVY2-F1
#
_entry.id   AF-A0A916JVY2-F1
#
_cell.length_a   1.000
_cell.length_b   1.000
_cell.length_c   1.000
_cell.angle_alpha   90.00
_cell.angle_beta   90.00
_cell.angle_gamma   90.00
#
_symmetry.space_group_name_H-M   'P 1'
#
loop_
_entity.id
_entity.type
_entity.pdbx_description
1 polymer ?
#
loop_
_entity_poly.entity_id
_entity_poly.type
_entity_poly.pdbx_seq_one_letter_code
_entity_poly.pdbx_strand_id
1 'polypeptide(L)'
;MRLRSSSKRWLMIITAAAVFAGGTALQSRLRGTSAASAAADMAEETGEAIYMQHCLACHAADGQGSGKYPALVGDKAKKGRLANYDKAYAYISRNMPGDNPGSMREEEYKAVTKYVLGLNGIPTDFSDIAGHWAAKEITALQDLRFIDGYTENGKLLFKPDQAITRAEFIRYFAKAKEWFLTNSTESDLTDLPKNADRAYILTAIEYGVIEGYPDHTFKPRGTLTRAEISAILARSEMLQASGPAGFRDVSPGFWAADVIAAVQESGLFGGYEDGTFAPDRKMTRAEAVAVIYRLLNPQ
;
A
#
# COMPACT_ATOMS: atom_id res chain seq x y z
N MET A 1 -50.08 21.10 55.72
CA MET A 1 -49.52 21.33 57.07
C MET A 1 -48.01 21.13 56.99
N ARG A 2 -47.23 22.22 57.22
CA ARG A 2 -45.83 22.33 57.73
C ARG A 2 -44.74 21.39 57.15
N LEU A 3 -43.77 21.88 56.36
CA LEU A 3 -42.52 22.58 56.74
C LEU A 3 -41.36 21.68 57.26
N ARG A 4 -40.28 21.68 56.46
CA ARG A 4 -38.84 21.90 56.79
C ARG A 4 -37.99 20.88 57.59
N SER A 5 -36.79 20.66 56.99
CA SER A 5 -35.43 20.64 57.61
C SER A 5 -35.03 19.41 58.44
N SER A 6 -33.78 19.00 58.67
CA SER A 6 -32.41 19.34 58.22
C SER A 6 -31.42 18.46 59.02
N SER A 7 -30.25 18.10 58.45
CA SER A 7 -28.91 18.06 59.10
C SER A 7 -27.94 17.30 58.16
N LYS A 8 -26.89 17.89 57.56
CA LYS A 8 -25.59 18.41 58.06
C LYS A 8 -24.65 17.34 58.65
N ARG A 9 -23.63 16.96 57.85
CA ARG A 9 -22.17 17.21 57.99
C ARG A 9 -21.40 16.24 58.88
N TRP A 10 -20.37 15.61 58.31
CA TRP A 10 -19.03 15.50 58.91
C TRP A 10 -17.97 15.71 57.81
N LEU A 11 -17.06 16.66 58.06
CA LEU A 11 -15.82 16.92 57.32
C LEU A 11 -14.72 15.99 57.86
N MET A 12 -13.79 15.56 57.01
CA MET A 12 -12.37 15.57 57.38
C MET A 12 -11.53 16.06 56.19
N ILE A 13 -10.82 17.16 56.46
CA ILE A 13 -9.74 17.73 55.67
C ILE A 13 -8.45 17.08 56.16
N ILE A 14 -7.61 16.60 55.25
CA ILE A 14 -6.16 16.53 55.49
C ILE A 14 -5.48 17.14 54.27
N THR A 15 -4.91 18.32 54.49
CA THR A 15 -3.91 18.95 53.64
C THR A 15 -2.53 18.40 54.02
N ALA A 16 -1.73 18.01 53.04
CA ALA A 16 -0.27 17.96 53.17
C ALA A 16 0.34 18.33 51.82
N ALA A 17 0.95 19.52 51.78
CA ALA A 17 1.81 19.96 50.70
C ALA A 17 3.21 19.36 50.91
N ALA A 18 3.80 18.80 49.87
CA ALA A 18 5.23 18.59 49.77
C ALA A 18 5.66 18.86 48.33
N VAL A 19 6.46 19.90 48.16
CA VAL A 19 7.20 20.24 46.95
C VAL A 19 8.36 19.25 46.84
N PHE A 20 8.47 18.54 45.71
CA PHE A 20 9.75 18.04 45.23
C PHE A 20 9.89 18.39 43.75
N ALA A 21 10.90 19.22 43.48
CA ALA A 21 11.45 19.47 42.18
C ALA A 21 12.27 18.26 41.71
N GLY A 22 12.37 18.07 40.39
CA GLY A 22 13.36 17.21 39.75
C GLY A 22 12.76 15.93 39.16
N GLY A 23 12.77 15.83 37.83
CA GLY A 23 12.40 14.59 37.15
C GLY A 23 11.87 14.71 35.74
N THR A 24 12.32 15.69 34.95
CA THR A 24 12.20 15.67 33.48
C THR A 24 13.06 14.52 32.94
N ALA A 25 12.57 13.28 32.96
CA ALA A 25 13.09 12.15 32.16
C ALA A 25 12.33 10.85 32.46
N LEU A 26 11.01 10.79 32.25
CA LEU A 26 10.32 9.49 32.17
C LEU A 26 9.02 9.50 31.35
N GLN A 27 8.94 10.35 30.32
CA GLN A 27 7.88 10.27 29.31
C GLN A 27 8.41 10.34 27.87
N SER A 28 9.73 10.21 27.65
CA SER A 28 10.35 10.28 26.32
C SER A 28 10.82 8.93 25.76
N ARG A 29 10.27 7.80 26.21
CA ARG A 29 10.69 6.46 25.73
C ARG A 29 9.61 5.59 25.09
N LEU A 30 8.50 6.18 24.64
CA LEU A 30 7.48 5.47 23.83
C LEU A 30 7.11 6.21 22.54
N ARG A 31 8.00 7.08 22.04
CA ARG A 31 7.94 7.58 20.66
C ARG A 31 9.25 7.20 19.98
N GLY A 32 9.16 6.39 18.93
CA GLY A 32 10.28 6.08 18.06
C GLY A 32 10.81 4.65 18.14
N THR A 33 9.92 3.66 18.03
CA THR A 33 10.28 2.42 17.30
C THR A 33 9.10 2.11 16.39
N SER A 34 9.02 2.80 15.26
CA SER A 34 8.17 2.31 14.17
C SER A 34 8.70 0.94 13.74
N ALA A 35 7.83 0.05 13.27
CA ALA A 35 8.25 -1.22 12.66
C ALA A 35 9.31 -1.02 11.55
N ALA A 36 9.34 0.18 10.94
CA ALA A 36 10.37 0.59 9.98
C ALA A 36 11.79 0.71 10.56
N SER A 37 11.95 1.01 11.86
CA SER A 37 13.28 1.06 12.51
C SER A 37 13.83 -0.32 12.86
N ALA A 38 12.96 -1.31 13.09
CA ALA A 38 13.39 -2.70 13.31
C ALA A 38 13.78 -3.41 12.00
N ALA A 39 13.27 -2.94 10.86
CA ALA A 39 13.63 -3.44 9.53
C ALA A 39 14.98 -2.90 9.02
N ALA A 40 15.49 -1.80 9.59
CA ALA A 40 16.66 -1.09 9.05
C ALA A 40 18.03 -1.69 9.45
N ASP A 41 18.08 -2.56 10.47
CA ASP A 41 19.34 -3.06 11.06
C ASP A 41 19.67 -4.53 10.71
N MET A 42 18.91 -5.18 9.82
CA MET A 42 19.34 -6.45 9.22
C MET A 42 19.85 -6.17 7.83
N ALA A 43 21.14 -6.38 7.59
CA ALA A 43 21.65 -6.45 6.22
C ALA A 43 20.77 -7.45 5.45
N GLU A 44 20.04 -6.95 4.46
CA GLU A 44 19.14 -7.78 3.64
C GLU A 44 20.02 -8.79 2.90
N GLU A 45 20.01 -10.05 3.35
CA GLU A 45 20.73 -11.11 2.68
C GLU A 45 20.15 -11.31 1.28
N THR A 46 21.02 -11.39 0.28
CA THR A 46 20.56 -11.53 -1.10
C THR A 46 19.82 -12.86 -1.28
N GLY A 47 18.84 -12.88 -2.18
CA GLY A 47 18.13 -14.13 -2.51
C GLY A 47 19.07 -15.26 -2.96
N GLU A 48 20.22 -14.91 -3.55
CA GLU A 48 21.29 -15.85 -3.88
C GLU A 48 21.95 -16.46 -2.63
N ALA A 49 22.33 -15.63 -1.65
CA ALA A 49 22.94 -16.12 -0.41
C ALA A 49 22.00 -17.08 0.32
N ILE A 50 20.72 -16.69 0.43
CA ILE A 50 19.67 -17.51 1.03
C ILE A 50 19.49 -18.82 0.26
N TYR A 51 19.52 -18.77 -1.08
CA TYR A 51 19.44 -19.97 -1.92
C TYR A 51 20.62 -20.92 -1.65
N MET A 52 21.84 -20.39 -1.56
CA MET A 52 23.03 -21.20 -1.29
C MET A 52 22.97 -21.87 0.08
N GLN A 53 22.40 -21.18 1.07
CA GLN A 53 22.25 -21.72 2.42
C GLN A 53 21.15 -22.77 2.54
N HIS A 54 19.99 -22.55 1.90
CA HIS A 54 18.78 -23.34 2.17
C HIS A 54 18.33 -24.25 1.03
N CYS A 55 18.73 -23.98 -0.22
CA CYS A 55 18.18 -24.66 -1.40
C CYS A 55 19.21 -25.53 -2.14
N LEU A 56 20.49 -25.11 -2.11
CA LEU A 56 21.57 -25.71 -2.90
C LEU A 56 21.67 -27.24 -2.76
N ALA A 57 21.55 -27.75 -1.54
CA ALA A 57 21.73 -29.18 -1.24
C ALA A 57 20.73 -30.07 -2.01
N CYS A 58 19.54 -29.56 -2.32
CA CYS A 58 18.51 -30.31 -3.04
C CYS A 58 18.44 -29.88 -4.52
N HIS A 59 18.57 -28.59 -4.81
CA HIS A 59 18.22 -28.03 -6.11
C HIS A 59 19.40 -27.73 -7.03
N ALA A 60 20.64 -27.96 -6.57
CA ALA A 60 21.88 -27.59 -7.26
C ALA A 60 22.01 -26.07 -7.50
N ALA A 61 23.21 -25.57 -7.79
CA ALA A 61 23.45 -24.13 -7.92
C ALA A 61 22.72 -23.51 -9.12
N ASP A 62 22.52 -24.29 -10.19
CA ASP A 62 21.84 -23.89 -11.42
C ASP A 62 20.33 -24.18 -11.41
N GLY A 63 19.81 -24.71 -10.30
CA GLY A 63 18.40 -25.08 -10.17
C GLY A 63 17.99 -26.33 -10.97
N GLN A 64 18.90 -27.10 -11.56
CA GLN A 64 18.56 -28.32 -12.30
C GLN A 64 18.08 -29.46 -11.38
N GLY A 65 18.27 -29.33 -10.07
CA GLY A 65 17.95 -30.39 -9.13
C GLY A 65 18.89 -31.57 -9.25
N SER A 66 18.38 -32.75 -8.89
CA SER A 66 19.09 -34.02 -8.98
C SER A 66 18.10 -35.13 -9.31
N GLY A 67 18.56 -36.37 -9.50
CA GLY A 67 17.66 -37.51 -9.72
C GLY A 67 16.61 -37.71 -8.61
N LYS A 68 16.87 -37.23 -7.39
CA LYS A 68 15.94 -37.31 -6.24
C LYS A 68 15.09 -36.05 -6.04
N TYR A 69 15.62 -34.88 -6.39
CA TYR A 69 15.00 -33.58 -6.10
C TYR A 69 14.68 -32.83 -7.39
N PRO A 70 13.46 -32.26 -7.52
CA PRO A 70 13.01 -31.71 -8.79
C PRO A 70 13.83 -30.49 -9.23
N ALA A 71 13.95 -30.33 -10.54
CA ALA A 71 14.45 -29.11 -11.16
C ALA A 71 13.52 -27.93 -10.84
N LEU A 72 14.11 -26.80 -10.51
CA LEU A 72 13.46 -25.50 -10.39
C LEU A 72 13.46 -24.72 -11.72
N VAL A 73 14.24 -25.16 -12.71
CA VAL A 73 14.35 -24.53 -14.03
C VAL A 73 13.64 -25.32 -15.14
N GLY A 74 13.29 -24.63 -16.22
CA GLY A 74 12.74 -25.20 -17.45
C GLY A 74 11.22 -25.08 -17.59
N ASP A 75 10.68 -25.45 -18.76
CA ASP A 75 9.29 -25.16 -19.14
C ASP A 75 8.24 -25.74 -18.18
N LYS A 76 8.53 -26.90 -17.58
CA LYS A 76 7.64 -27.52 -16.58
C LYS A 76 7.54 -26.67 -15.31
N ALA A 77 8.66 -26.12 -14.84
CA ALA A 77 8.70 -25.24 -13.68
C ALA A 77 7.93 -23.93 -13.97
N LYS A 78 8.18 -23.32 -15.14
CA LYS A 78 7.55 -22.06 -15.59
C LYS A 78 6.04 -22.14 -15.79
N LYS A 79 5.47 -23.33 -16.03
CA LYS A 79 4.02 -23.52 -16.21
C LYS A 79 3.28 -23.93 -14.94
N GLY A 80 4.01 -24.28 -13.88
CA GLY A 80 3.45 -24.82 -12.65
C GLY A 80 3.49 -23.83 -11.48
N ARG A 81 4.06 -24.29 -10.37
CA ARG A 81 4.18 -23.55 -9.12
C ARG A 81 5.11 -22.35 -9.21
N LEU A 82 6.03 -22.32 -10.18
CA LEU A 82 7.01 -21.26 -10.37
C LEU A 82 6.65 -20.35 -11.56
N ALA A 83 5.36 -20.26 -11.91
CA ALA A 83 4.91 -19.48 -13.07
C ALA A 83 4.95 -17.96 -12.85
N ASN A 84 4.80 -17.49 -11.61
CA ASN A 84 4.90 -16.09 -11.23
C ASN A 84 5.23 -15.96 -9.74
N TYR A 85 5.49 -14.73 -9.29
CA TYR A 85 5.84 -14.44 -7.90
C TYR A 85 4.84 -14.99 -6.89
N ASP A 86 3.54 -14.71 -7.02
CA ASP A 86 2.54 -15.11 -6.02
C ASP A 86 2.47 -16.64 -5.88
N LYS A 87 2.47 -17.37 -7.00
CA LYS A 87 2.45 -18.84 -6.99
C LYS A 87 3.72 -19.41 -6.40
N ALA A 88 4.87 -18.85 -6.78
CA ALA A 88 6.18 -19.31 -6.32
C ALA A 88 6.33 -19.06 -4.82
N TYR A 89 6.06 -17.84 -4.37
CA TYR A 89 6.12 -17.46 -2.97
C TYR A 89 5.20 -18.31 -2.11
N ALA A 90 3.92 -18.45 -2.50
CA ALA A 90 2.95 -19.26 -1.76
C ALA A 90 3.36 -20.74 -1.69
N TYR A 91 4.00 -21.27 -2.73
CA TYR A 91 4.48 -22.64 -2.72
C TYR A 91 5.74 -22.79 -1.86
N ILE A 92 6.75 -21.96 -2.07
CA ILE A 92 8.05 -22.03 -1.38
C ILE A 92 7.85 -21.81 0.12
N SER A 93 7.17 -20.73 0.53
CA SER A 93 6.95 -20.40 1.95
C SER A 93 6.21 -21.50 2.75
N ARG A 94 5.36 -22.28 2.07
CA ARG A 94 4.54 -23.34 2.73
C ARG A 94 5.16 -24.73 2.68
N ASN A 95 6.12 -24.97 1.79
CA ASN A 95 6.64 -26.32 1.52
C ASN A 95 8.16 -26.42 1.64
N MET A 96 8.87 -25.29 1.80
CA MET A 96 10.33 -25.26 1.84
C MET A 96 10.84 -24.52 3.08
N PRO A 97 12.02 -24.88 3.61
CA PRO A 97 12.79 -26.08 3.29
C PRO A 97 11.99 -27.37 3.56
N GLY A 98 12.21 -28.43 2.77
CA GLY A 98 11.31 -29.60 2.78
C GLY A 98 11.32 -30.41 4.09
N ASP A 99 12.38 -30.26 4.88
CA ASP A 99 12.54 -30.82 6.22
C ASP A 99 11.91 -29.97 7.33
N ASN A 100 11.82 -28.66 7.12
CA ASN A 100 11.23 -27.73 8.09
C ASN A 100 10.54 -26.53 7.40
N PRO A 101 9.34 -26.73 6.79
CA PRO A 101 8.63 -25.65 6.11
C PRO A 101 8.23 -24.52 7.07
N GLY A 102 8.36 -23.27 6.62
CA GLY A 102 8.05 -22.08 7.42
C GLY A 102 9.15 -21.65 8.40
N SER A 103 10.35 -22.25 8.33
CA SER A 103 11.46 -21.96 9.24
C SER A 103 12.25 -20.69 8.92
N MET A 104 12.08 -20.13 7.73
CA MET A 104 12.75 -18.89 7.32
C MET A 104 11.87 -17.67 7.62
N ARG A 105 12.48 -16.50 7.75
CA ARG A 105 11.79 -15.22 7.87
C ARG A 105 11.05 -14.90 6.57
N GLU A 106 10.01 -14.09 6.68
CA GLU A 106 9.21 -13.66 5.52
C GLU A 106 10.09 -13.02 4.43
N GLU A 107 10.99 -12.11 4.82
CA GLU A 107 11.90 -11.44 3.90
C GLU A 107 12.88 -12.40 3.21
N GLU A 108 13.30 -13.46 3.91
CA GLU A 108 14.14 -14.51 3.31
C GLU A 108 13.37 -15.31 2.25
N TYR A 109 12.09 -15.63 2.53
CA TYR A 109 11.22 -16.26 1.54
C TYR A 109 10.95 -15.39 0.32
N LYS A 110 10.75 -14.08 0.51
CA LYS A 110 10.58 -13.13 -0.58
C LYS A 110 11.84 -13.08 -1.45
N ALA A 111 13.00 -12.88 -0.83
CA ALA A 111 14.29 -12.80 -1.52
C ALA A 111 14.62 -14.08 -2.29
N VAL A 112 14.51 -15.26 -1.67
CA VAL A 112 14.79 -16.53 -2.36
C VAL A 112 13.78 -16.82 -3.47
N THR A 113 12.52 -16.40 -3.31
CA THR A 113 11.51 -16.52 -4.37
C THR A 113 11.91 -15.69 -5.59
N LYS A 114 12.37 -14.45 -5.40
CA LYS A 114 12.88 -13.62 -6.49
C LYS A 114 14.04 -14.31 -7.22
N TYR A 115 15.00 -14.84 -6.46
CA TYR A 115 16.15 -15.55 -7.03
C TYR A 115 15.76 -16.79 -7.85
N VAL A 116 14.88 -17.66 -7.30
CA VAL A 116 14.41 -18.88 -7.98
C VAL A 116 13.68 -18.56 -9.30
N LEU A 117 12.90 -17.49 -9.33
CA LEU A 117 12.26 -17.01 -10.56
C LEU A 117 13.29 -16.43 -11.55
N GLY A 118 14.32 -15.76 -11.04
CA GLY A 118 15.47 -15.28 -11.81
C GLY A 118 16.20 -16.39 -12.57
N LEU A 119 16.38 -17.57 -11.97
CA LEU A 119 16.94 -18.76 -12.64
C LEU A 119 16.16 -19.16 -13.92
N ASN A 120 14.90 -18.76 -14.02
CA ASN A 120 14.02 -19.02 -15.16
C ASN A 120 13.86 -17.82 -16.10
N GLY A 121 14.55 -16.71 -15.84
CA GLY A 121 14.38 -15.45 -16.57
C GLY A 121 12.99 -14.82 -16.37
N ILE A 122 12.31 -15.14 -15.27
CA ILE A 122 11.02 -14.53 -14.94
C ILE A 122 11.31 -13.22 -14.19
N PRO A 123 10.92 -12.05 -14.73
CA PRO A 123 11.21 -10.77 -14.10
C PRO A 123 10.37 -10.60 -12.83
N THR A 124 11.01 -10.19 -11.74
CA THR A 124 10.36 -9.97 -10.43
C THR A 124 10.36 -8.53 -9.98
N ASP A 125 11.25 -7.70 -10.53
CA ASP A 125 11.41 -6.29 -10.20
C ASP A 125 11.17 -5.41 -11.43
N PHE A 126 10.70 -4.19 -11.20
CA PHE A 126 10.48 -3.24 -12.28
C PHE A 126 11.81 -2.74 -12.86
N SER A 127 11.97 -2.86 -14.17
CA SER A 127 13.23 -2.55 -14.86
C SER A 127 13.37 -1.08 -15.30
N ASP A 128 12.32 -0.28 -15.14
CA ASP A 128 12.19 1.09 -15.65
C ASP A 128 12.04 2.16 -14.55
N ILE A 129 12.41 1.81 -13.32
CA ILE A 129 12.32 2.73 -12.15
C ILE A 129 13.68 3.15 -11.60
N ALA A 130 14.78 2.62 -12.13
CA ALA A 130 16.12 2.97 -11.66
C ALA A 130 16.39 4.47 -11.86
N GLY A 131 16.75 5.17 -10.77
CA GLY A 131 16.99 6.62 -10.76
C GLY A 131 15.72 7.48 -10.80
N HIS A 132 14.52 6.88 -10.85
CA HIS A 132 13.26 7.61 -10.79
C HIS A 132 12.98 8.11 -9.36
N TRP A 133 12.43 9.32 -9.20
CA TRP A 133 12.21 9.92 -7.87
C TRP A 133 11.29 9.08 -6.97
N ALA A 134 10.33 8.37 -7.55
CA ALA A 134 9.38 7.50 -6.86
C ALA A 134 9.86 6.05 -6.70
N ALA A 135 11.11 5.73 -7.05
CA ALA A 135 11.58 4.34 -7.11
C ALA A 135 11.40 3.62 -5.77
N LYS A 136 11.70 4.29 -4.66
CA LYS A 136 11.59 3.74 -3.32
C LYS A 136 10.13 3.38 -2.97
N GLU A 137 9.20 4.29 -3.24
CA GLU A 137 7.77 4.11 -2.98
C GLU A 137 7.19 3.01 -3.87
N ILE A 138 7.59 2.97 -5.14
CA ILE A 138 7.21 1.91 -6.08
C ILE A 138 7.70 0.55 -5.58
N THR A 139 8.99 0.41 -5.24
CA THR A 139 9.53 -0.84 -4.71
C THR A 139 8.81 -1.29 -3.44
N ALA A 140 8.60 -0.38 -2.48
CA ALA A 140 7.91 -0.71 -1.25
C ALA A 140 6.48 -1.23 -1.49
N LEU A 141 5.70 -0.57 -2.36
CA LEU A 141 4.35 -1.03 -2.68
C LEU A 141 4.32 -2.28 -3.58
N GLN A 142 5.40 -2.56 -4.31
CA GLN A 142 5.57 -3.81 -5.06
C GLN A 142 5.80 -4.99 -4.13
N ASP A 143 6.68 -4.83 -3.12
CA ASP A 143 7.01 -5.88 -2.17
C ASP A 143 5.81 -6.23 -1.26
N LEU A 144 4.94 -5.25 -1.00
CA LEU A 144 3.63 -5.45 -0.36
C LEU A 144 2.57 -6.05 -1.31
N ARG A 145 2.88 -6.26 -2.60
CA ARG A 145 1.96 -6.77 -3.63
C ARG A 145 0.75 -5.88 -3.91
N PHE A 146 0.83 -4.60 -3.52
CA PHE A 146 -0.23 -3.61 -3.70
C PHE A 146 -0.29 -3.08 -5.13
N ILE A 147 0.86 -3.00 -5.80
CA ILE A 147 0.94 -2.57 -7.21
C ILE A 147 1.38 -3.71 -8.13
N ASP A 148 1.09 -3.53 -9.41
CA ASP A 148 1.49 -4.40 -10.50
C ASP A 148 2.04 -3.56 -11.66
N GLY A 149 2.46 -4.21 -12.74
CA GLY A 149 2.91 -3.54 -13.95
C GLY A 149 2.67 -4.37 -15.19
N TYR A 150 3.39 -4.02 -16.26
CA TYR A 150 3.21 -4.59 -17.57
C TYR A 150 4.41 -5.46 -17.92
N THR A 151 4.16 -6.69 -18.37
CA THR A 151 5.21 -7.54 -18.92
C THR A 151 5.32 -7.29 -20.41
N GLU A 152 6.42 -6.68 -20.85
CA GLU A 152 6.68 -6.38 -22.26
C GLU A 152 8.09 -6.84 -22.61
N ASN A 153 8.23 -7.59 -23.71
CA ASN A 153 9.52 -8.10 -24.20
C ASN A 153 10.35 -8.83 -23.12
N GLY A 154 9.69 -9.61 -22.26
CA GLY A 154 10.34 -10.36 -21.17
C GLY A 154 10.77 -9.52 -19.96
N LYS A 155 10.46 -8.22 -19.94
CA LYS A 155 10.73 -7.32 -18.81
C LYS A 155 9.44 -6.96 -18.09
N LEU A 156 9.54 -6.79 -16.78
CA LEU A 156 8.47 -6.19 -15.97
C LEU A 156 8.70 -4.67 -15.91
N LEU A 157 7.69 -3.90 -16.30
CA LEU A 157 7.71 -2.44 -16.40
C LEU A 157 6.63 -1.83 -15.51
N PHE A 158 6.98 -0.81 -14.74
CA PHE A 158 6.01 -0.05 -13.96
C PHE A 158 5.39 1.10 -14.75
N LYS A 159 6.11 1.67 -15.71
CA LYS A 159 5.73 2.86 -16.49
C LYS A 159 5.39 4.06 -15.60
N PRO A 160 6.36 4.58 -14.81
CA PRO A 160 6.11 5.57 -13.76
C PRO A 160 5.45 6.87 -14.28
N ASP A 161 5.81 7.31 -15.50
CA ASP A 161 5.31 8.55 -16.09
C ASP A 161 4.02 8.38 -16.91
N GLN A 162 3.54 7.15 -17.08
CA GLN A 162 2.26 6.91 -17.73
C GLN A 162 1.12 7.38 -16.83
N ALA A 163 0.09 8.01 -17.41
CA ALA A 163 -1.12 8.37 -16.67
C ALA A 163 -1.78 7.11 -16.07
N ILE A 164 -2.18 7.19 -14.80
CA ILE A 164 -2.85 6.07 -14.12
C ILE A 164 -4.32 5.99 -14.55
N THR A 165 -4.80 4.79 -14.81
CA THR A 165 -6.22 4.56 -15.09
C THR A 165 -7.05 4.49 -13.80
N ARG A 166 -8.36 4.75 -13.92
CA ARG A 166 -9.33 4.65 -12.83
C ARG A 166 -9.32 3.26 -12.19
N ALA A 167 -9.34 2.19 -13.00
CA ALA A 167 -9.33 0.82 -12.49
C ALA A 167 -8.01 0.47 -11.76
N GLU A 168 -6.86 0.90 -12.29
CA GLU A 168 -5.57 0.65 -11.64
C GLU A 168 -5.45 1.37 -10.30
N PHE A 169 -5.82 2.65 -10.23
CA PHE A 169 -5.77 3.40 -8.98
C PHE A 169 -6.64 2.74 -7.90
N ILE A 170 -7.89 2.37 -8.25
CA ILE A 170 -8.80 1.73 -7.30
C ILE A 170 -8.30 0.35 -6.86
N ARG A 171 -7.72 -0.44 -7.77
CA ARG A 171 -7.08 -1.71 -7.40
C ARG A 171 -5.93 -1.50 -6.42
N TYR A 172 -5.03 -0.55 -6.68
CA TYR A 172 -3.89 -0.27 -5.81
C TYR A 172 -4.34 0.26 -4.46
N PHE A 173 -5.31 1.18 -4.47
CA PHE A 173 -5.88 1.79 -3.28
C PHE A 173 -6.58 0.76 -2.39
N ALA A 174 -7.48 -0.05 -2.96
CA ALA A 174 -8.20 -1.07 -2.21
C ALA A 174 -7.27 -2.15 -1.60
N LYS A 175 -6.20 -2.52 -2.32
CA LYS A 175 -5.14 -3.39 -1.78
C LYS A 175 -4.40 -2.73 -0.62
N ALA A 176 -4.02 -1.46 -0.76
CA ALA A 176 -3.34 -0.71 0.29
C ALA A 176 -4.21 -0.50 1.54
N LYS A 177 -5.54 -0.36 1.36
CA LYS A 177 -6.50 -0.32 2.46
C LYS A 177 -6.83 -1.70 3.03
N GLU A 178 -6.30 -2.77 2.45
CA GLU A 178 -6.58 -4.17 2.80
C GLU A 178 -8.08 -4.48 2.89
N TRP A 179 -8.88 -3.90 2.00
CA TRP A 179 -10.32 -4.12 2.02
C TRP A 179 -10.69 -5.56 1.71
N PHE A 180 -11.65 -6.09 2.47
CA PHE A 180 -12.32 -7.33 2.11
C PHE A 180 -13.11 -7.12 0.83
N LEU A 181 -12.75 -7.86 -0.23
CA LEU A 181 -13.41 -7.73 -1.51
C LEU A 181 -14.82 -8.30 -1.47
N THR A 182 -15.74 -7.58 -2.10
CA THR A 182 -17.11 -8.04 -2.27
C THR A 182 -17.18 -9.29 -3.15
N ASN A 183 -18.14 -10.16 -2.85
CA ASN A 183 -18.55 -11.27 -3.72
C ASN A 183 -19.70 -10.86 -4.65
N SER A 184 -20.16 -9.61 -4.58
CA SER A 184 -21.28 -9.12 -5.39
C SER A 184 -20.96 -9.17 -6.88
N THR A 185 -21.92 -9.66 -7.65
CA THR A 185 -21.93 -9.56 -9.10
C THR A 185 -22.90 -8.51 -9.62
N GLU A 186 -23.67 -7.86 -8.75
CA GLU A 186 -24.70 -6.91 -9.16
C GLU A 186 -24.14 -5.49 -9.24
N SER A 187 -24.55 -4.75 -10.27
CA SER A 187 -24.20 -3.34 -10.47
C SER A 187 -24.99 -2.74 -11.62
N ASP A 188 -25.42 -1.50 -11.46
CA ASP A 188 -26.07 -0.71 -12.52
C ASP A 188 -25.08 -0.14 -13.55
N LEU A 189 -23.77 -0.26 -13.29
CA LEU A 189 -22.71 0.19 -14.19
C LEU A 189 -22.52 -0.77 -15.37
N THR A 190 -22.49 -0.22 -16.57
CA THR A 190 -22.59 -0.96 -17.85
C THR A 190 -21.23 -1.35 -18.46
N ASP A 191 -20.13 -0.77 -18.00
CA ASP A 191 -18.79 -0.91 -18.59
C ASP A 191 -17.74 -1.49 -17.62
N LEU A 192 -18.18 -2.18 -16.57
CA LEU A 192 -17.26 -2.81 -15.63
C LEU A 192 -16.39 -3.86 -16.33
N PRO A 193 -15.09 -3.93 -16.00
CA PRO A 193 -14.19 -4.88 -16.63
C PRO A 193 -14.54 -6.32 -16.24
N LYS A 194 -14.19 -7.29 -17.10
CA LYS A 194 -14.43 -8.73 -16.87
C LYS A 194 -13.29 -9.44 -16.13
N ASN A 195 -12.28 -8.69 -15.69
CA ASN A 195 -11.10 -9.20 -14.99
C ASN A 195 -11.25 -8.99 -13.46
N ALA A 196 -10.16 -9.23 -12.72
CA ALA A 196 -10.13 -9.07 -11.26
C ALA A 196 -10.48 -7.64 -10.78
N ASP A 197 -10.29 -6.61 -11.61
CA ASP A 197 -10.53 -5.20 -11.25
C ASP A 197 -11.99 -4.95 -10.88
N ARG A 198 -12.90 -5.76 -11.44
CA ARG A 198 -14.33 -5.70 -11.16
C ARG A 198 -14.62 -5.74 -9.66
N ALA A 199 -14.01 -6.69 -8.94
CA ALA A 199 -14.26 -6.87 -7.52
C ALA A 199 -13.74 -5.66 -6.71
N TYR A 200 -12.57 -5.12 -7.05
CA TYR A 200 -12.03 -3.92 -6.41
C TYR A 200 -12.90 -2.69 -6.63
N ILE A 201 -13.42 -2.50 -7.85
CA ILE A 201 -14.30 -1.38 -8.20
C ILE A 201 -15.62 -1.47 -7.42
N LEU A 202 -16.28 -2.63 -7.42
CA LEU A 202 -17.52 -2.82 -6.67
C LEU A 202 -17.31 -2.64 -5.17
N THR A 203 -16.21 -3.16 -4.64
CA THR A 203 -15.85 -2.97 -3.23
C THR A 203 -15.72 -1.48 -2.92
N ALA A 204 -14.99 -0.72 -3.75
CA ALA A 204 -14.81 0.72 -3.50
C ALA A 204 -16.12 1.53 -3.62
N ILE A 205 -17.11 1.04 -4.39
CA ILE A 205 -18.48 1.60 -4.42
C ILE A 205 -19.23 1.25 -3.14
N GLU A 206 -19.18 0.00 -2.67
CA GLU A 206 -19.83 -0.45 -1.43
C GLU A 206 -19.27 0.27 -0.19
N TYR A 207 -17.98 0.58 -0.17
CA TYR A 207 -17.35 1.41 0.86
C TYR A 207 -17.69 2.91 0.73
N GLY A 208 -18.42 3.33 -0.31
CA GLY A 208 -18.81 4.73 -0.53
C GLY A 208 -17.65 5.65 -0.94
N VAL A 209 -16.55 5.08 -1.43
CA VAL A 209 -15.33 5.83 -1.76
C VAL A 209 -15.34 6.33 -3.21
N ILE A 210 -16.04 5.63 -4.09
CA ILE A 210 -16.28 6.03 -5.47
C ILE A 210 -17.73 5.81 -5.87
N GLU A 211 -18.12 6.49 -6.94
CA GLU A 211 -19.39 6.32 -7.61
C GLU A 211 -19.16 6.21 -9.14
N GLY A 212 -20.18 5.73 -9.85
CA GLY A 212 -20.22 5.81 -11.30
C GLY A 212 -20.57 7.21 -11.80
N TYR A 213 -20.51 7.38 -13.12
CA TYR A 213 -20.98 8.58 -13.80
C TYR A 213 -22.50 8.52 -14.01
N PRO A 214 -23.16 9.70 -14.24
CA PRO A 214 -24.60 9.75 -14.50
C PRO A 214 -25.08 8.95 -15.73
N ASP A 215 -24.16 8.60 -16.64
CA ASP A 215 -24.41 7.78 -17.84
C ASP A 215 -24.34 6.27 -17.54
N HIS A 216 -24.37 5.86 -16.26
CA HIS A 216 -24.23 4.47 -15.81
C HIS A 216 -22.91 3.80 -16.25
N THR A 217 -21.82 4.57 -16.31
CA THR A 217 -20.47 4.04 -16.60
C THR A 217 -19.50 4.30 -15.45
N PHE A 218 -18.41 3.53 -15.40
CA PHE A 218 -17.26 3.72 -14.51
C PHE A 218 -16.05 4.30 -15.24
N LYS A 219 -15.91 4.04 -16.56
CA LYS A 219 -14.78 4.41 -17.41
C LYS A 219 -13.46 3.84 -16.89
N PRO A 220 -13.29 2.50 -16.78
CA PRO A 220 -12.14 1.87 -16.12
C PRO A 220 -10.79 2.24 -16.74
N ARG A 221 -10.75 2.50 -18.06
CA ARG A 221 -9.55 2.93 -18.80
C ARG A 221 -9.36 4.44 -18.84
N GLY A 222 -10.31 5.22 -18.34
CA GLY A 222 -10.16 6.67 -18.19
C GLY A 222 -9.07 6.99 -17.18
N THR A 223 -8.41 8.13 -17.33
CA THR A 223 -7.34 8.57 -16.43
C THR A 223 -7.87 9.52 -15.38
N LEU A 224 -7.25 9.50 -14.19
CA LEU A 224 -7.68 10.31 -13.05
C LEU A 224 -6.97 11.66 -12.99
N THR A 225 -7.72 12.71 -12.65
CA THR A 225 -7.14 14.01 -12.28
C THR A 225 -6.69 14.02 -10.82
N ARG A 226 -5.88 15.03 -10.47
CA ARG A 226 -5.49 15.30 -9.08
C ARG A 226 -6.70 15.56 -8.18
N ALA A 227 -7.71 16.30 -8.66
CA ALA A 227 -8.94 16.54 -7.93
C ALA A 227 -9.74 15.26 -7.68
N GLU A 228 -9.85 14.36 -8.69
CA GLU A 228 -10.57 13.09 -8.54
C GLU A 228 -9.90 12.17 -7.51
N ILE A 229 -8.56 12.07 -7.51
CA ILE A 229 -7.83 11.30 -6.50
C ILE A 229 -7.98 11.93 -5.10
N SER A 230 -7.97 13.26 -5.01
CA SER A 230 -8.20 13.96 -3.73
C SER A 230 -9.58 13.66 -3.14
N ALA A 231 -10.63 13.64 -3.99
CA ALA A 231 -11.97 13.29 -3.55
C ALA A 231 -12.07 11.85 -3.04
N ILE A 232 -11.35 10.91 -3.67
CA ILE A 232 -11.27 9.52 -3.22
C ILE A 232 -10.60 9.43 -1.84
N LEU A 233 -9.46 10.09 -1.66
CA LEU A 233 -8.73 10.09 -0.39
C LEU A 233 -9.54 10.73 0.73
N ALA A 234 -10.14 11.91 0.46
CA ALA A 234 -10.95 12.61 1.45
C ALA A 234 -12.16 11.80 1.90
N ARG A 235 -12.87 11.12 0.98
CA ARG A 235 -13.98 10.23 1.35
C ARG A 235 -13.51 9.01 2.13
N SER A 236 -12.45 8.35 1.69
CA SER A 236 -11.90 7.15 2.34
C SER A 236 -11.46 7.43 3.77
N GLU A 237 -10.78 8.56 4.00
CA GLU A 237 -10.23 8.93 5.30
C GLU A 237 -11.16 9.87 6.10
N MET A 238 -12.39 10.10 5.61
CA MET A 238 -13.39 10.98 6.23
C MET A 238 -12.85 12.39 6.57
N LEU A 239 -12.01 12.93 5.68
CA LEU A 239 -11.34 14.21 5.91
C LEU A 239 -12.28 15.38 5.71
N GLN A 240 -12.10 16.40 6.55
CA GLN A 240 -12.81 17.66 6.47
C GLN A 240 -11.80 18.80 6.57
N ALA A 241 -11.96 19.81 5.73
CA ALA A 241 -11.11 20.99 5.78
C ALA A 241 -11.55 21.92 6.91
N SER A 242 -10.58 22.54 7.58
CA SER A 242 -10.82 23.61 8.54
C SER A 242 -10.92 25.00 7.86
N GLY A 243 -10.44 25.11 6.62
CA GLY A 243 -10.57 26.30 5.80
C GLY A 243 -10.21 26.06 4.33
N PRO A 244 -10.17 27.12 3.50
CA PRO A 244 -9.78 26.99 2.10
C PRO A 244 -8.29 26.65 1.93
N ALA A 245 -7.95 25.87 0.90
CA ALA A 245 -6.59 25.42 0.63
C ALA A 245 -5.61 26.55 0.26
N GLY A 246 -6.11 27.67 -0.26
CA GLY A 246 -5.31 28.84 -0.65
C GLY A 246 -4.61 28.75 -2.00
N PHE A 247 -4.86 27.71 -2.80
CA PHE A 247 -4.28 27.57 -4.14
C PHE A 247 -4.85 28.59 -5.14
N ARG A 248 -3.98 29.16 -5.98
CA ARG A 248 -4.35 30.23 -6.93
C ARG A 248 -5.28 29.77 -8.05
N ASP A 249 -5.24 28.48 -8.38
CA ASP A 249 -6.00 27.84 -9.45
C ASP A 249 -7.17 26.99 -8.93
N VAL A 250 -7.51 27.10 -7.64
CA VAL A 250 -8.68 26.46 -7.04
C VAL A 250 -9.61 27.54 -6.50
N SER A 251 -10.68 27.83 -7.24
CA SER A 251 -11.68 28.81 -6.79
C SER A 251 -12.53 28.22 -5.64
N PRO A 252 -13.08 29.05 -4.74
CA PRO A 252 -13.96 28.56 -3.67
C PRO A 252 -15.22 27.83 -4.15
N GLY A 253 -15.66 28.09 -5.39
CA GLY A 253 -16.80 27.42 -6.02
C GLY A 253 -16.43 26.16 -6.82
N PHE A 254 -15.16 25.78 -6.87
CA PHE A 254 -14.74 24.56 -7.55
C PHE A 254 -15.25 23.33 -6.79
N TRP A 255 -15.80 22.35 -7.50
CA TRP A 255 -16.46 21.18 -6.90
C TRP A 255 -15.57 20.40 -5.92
N ALA A 256 -14.25 20.44 -6.12
CA ALA A 256 -13.28 19.77 -5.25
C ALA A 256 -12.56 20.70 -4.29
N ALA A 257 -12.95 21.98 -4.15
CA ALA A 257 -12.22 22.94 -3.33
C ALA A 257 -12.05 22.47 -1.88
N ASP A 258 -13.13 22.00 -1.26
CA ASP A 258 -13.12 21.54 0.13
C ASP A 258 -12.31 20.25 0.30
N VAL A 259 -12.45 19.28 -0.62
CA VAL A 259 -11.69 18.02 -0.53
C VAL A 259 -10.21 18.21 -0.81
N ILE A 260 -9.84 19.15 -1.69
CA ILE A 260 -8.45 19.54 -1.95
C ILE A 260 -7.85 20.17 -0.68
N ALA A 261 -8.59 21.05 -0.01
CA ALA A 261 -8.16 21.61 1.27
C ALA A 261 -7.98 20.52 2.33
N ALA A 262 -8.94 19.59 2.44
CA ALA A 262 -8.89 18.52 3.42
C ALA A 262 -7.68 17.58 3.22
N VAL A 263 -7.38 17.17 1.97
CA VAL A 263 -6.21 16.31 1.70
C VAL A 263 -4.89 17.07 1.87
N GLN A 264 -4.85 18.38 1.61
CA GLN A 264 -3.68 19.20 1.92
C GLN A 264 -3.45 19.30 3.42
N GLU A 265 -4.48 19.63 4.21
CA GLU A 265 -4.40 19.76 5.66
C GLU A 265 -3.99 18.44 6.33
N SER A 266 -4.41 17.29 5.77
CA SER A 266 -3.99 15.97 6.24
C SER A 266 -2.54 15.59 5.91
N GLY A 267 -1.86 16.36 5.06
CA GLY A 267 -0.50 16.06 4.58
C GLY A 267 -0.43 14.94 3.52
N LEU A 268 -1.57 14.38 3.10
CA LEU A 268 -1.61 13.30 2.10
C LEU A 268 -1.32 13.81 0.69
N PHE A 269 -1.81 15.00 0.34
CA PHE A 269 -1.68 15.51 -1.02
C PHE A 269 -1.59 17.04 -1.08
N GLY A 270 -0.41 17.57 -1.39
CA GLY A 270 -0.15 19.01 -1.51
C GLY A 270 -0.12 19.51 -2.96
N GLY A 271 0.01 20.84 -3.11
CA GLY A 271 0.23 21.51 -4.41
C GLY A 271 1.70 21.71 -4.73
N TYR A 272 1.97 22.60 -5.68
CA TYR A 272 3.30 22.93 -6.19
C TYR A 272 3.86 24.19 -5.53
N GLU A 273 5.17 24.39 -5.67
CA GLU A 273 5.90 25.54 -5.12
C GLU A 273 5.43 26.89 -5.68
N ASP A 274 4.81 26.89 -6.88
CA ASP A 274 4.26 28.10 -7.51
C ASP A 274 2.90 28.54 -6.92
N GLY A 275 2.37 27.79 -5.95
CA GLY A 275 1.10 28.05 -5.29
C GLY A 275 -0.13 27.52 -6.04
N THR A 276 0.08 26.63 -7.02
CA THR A 276 -1.01 25.93 -7.73
C THR A 276 -1.24 24.52 -7.19
N PHE A 277 -2.44 23.99 -7.42
CA PHE A 277 -2.77 22.58 -7.20
C PHE A 277 -2.84 21.77 -8.50
N ALA A 278 -3.12 22.39 -9.64
CA ALA A 278 -3.42 21.81 -10.93
C ALA A 278 -4.54 20.73 -10.88
N PRO A 279 -5.77 21.08 -10.44
CA PRO A 279 -6.82 20.11 -10.12
C PRO A 279 -7.21 19.19 -11.29
N ASP A 280 -7.18 19.71 -12.53
CA ASP A 280 -7.57 18.96 -13.73
C ASP A 280 -6.42 18.18 -14.38
N ARG A 281 -5.18 18.35 -13.89
CA ARG A 281 -4.02 17.63 -14.42
C ARG A 281 -4.17 16.14 -14.14
N LYS A 282 -3.94 15.31 -15.16
CA LYS A 282 -3.90 13.85 -15.01
C LYS A 282 -2.68 13.43 -14.21
N MET A 283 -2.88 12.47 -13.31
CA MET A 283 -1.81 11.92 -12.48
C MET A 283 -1.10 10.76 -13.16
N THR A 284 0.21 10.70 -12.98
CA THR A 284 1.01 9.55 -13.39
C THR A 284 0.87 8.39 -12.40
N ARG A 285 1.27 7.19 -12.82
CA ARG A 285 1.34 6.00 -11.95
C ARG A 285 2.28 6.24 -10.77
N ALA A 286 3.43 6.88 -10.97
CA ALA A 286 4.36 7.20 -9.88
C ALA A 286 3.75 8.17 -8.85
N GLU A 287 3.07 9.22 -9.31
CA GLU A 287 2.43 10.19 -8.41
C GLU A 287 1.33 9.54 -7.58
N ALA A 288 0.51 8.69 -8.19
CA ALA A 288 -0.54 7.97 -7.50
C ALA A 288 0.03 7.02 -6.42
N VAL A 289 1.09 6.27 -6.76
CA VAL A 289 1.78 5.37 -5.82
C VAL A 289 2.43 6.14 -4.68
N ALA A 290 3.04 7.29 -4.94
CA ALA A 290 3.62 8.12 -3.88
C ALA A 290 2.55 8.62 -2.89
N VAL A 291 1.34 8.93 -3.35
CA VAL A 291 0.23 9.31 -2.47
C VAL A 291 -0.29 8.13 -1.65
N ILE A 292 -0.44 6.94 -2.26
CA ILE A 292 -0.78 5.72 -1.53
C ILE A 292 0.30 5.38 -0.49
N TYR A 293 1.57 5.54 -0.84
CA TYR A 293 2.67 5.29 0.09
C TYR A 293 2.62 6.23 1.31
N ARG A 294 2.34 7.53 1.10
CA ARG A 294 2.13 8.49 2.19
C ARG A 294 0.94 8.14 3.08
N LEU A 295 -0.15 7.63 2.50
CA LEU A 295 -1.30 7.16 3.27
C LEU A 295 -0.92 6.03 4.24
N LEU A 296 -0.04 5.12 3.82
CA LEU A 296 0.45 4.03 4.68
C LEU A 296 1.54 4.48 5.66
N ASN A 297 2.17 5.62 5.40
CA ASN A 297 3.30 6.15 6.17
C ASN A 297 3.05 7.62 6.51
N PRO A 298 2.04 7.93 7.35
CA PRO A 298 1.74 9.29 7.76
C PRO A 298 2.95 9.90 8.49
N GLN A 299 3.20 11.18 8.22
CA GLN A 299 4.30 11.96 8.82
C GLN A 299 4.03 12.33 10.27
#